data_AF-A0A523WNU2-F1
#
_entry.id   AF-A0A523WNU2-F1
#
_cell.length_a   1.000
_cell.length_b   1.000
_cell.length_c   1.000
_cell.angle_alpha   90.00
_cell.angle_beta   90.00
_cell.angle_gamma   90.00
#
_symmetry.space_group_name_H-M   'P 1'
#
loop_
_entity.id
_entity.type
_entity.pdbx_description
1 polymer ?
#
loop_
_entity_poly.entity_id
_entity_poly.type
_entity_poly.pdbx_seq_one_letter_code
_entity_poly.pdbx_strand_id
1 'polypeptide(L)'
;MKEQPWNVLPFRGTGSWDGITHKSATAVIDNGVVPYWPHSVRLTTAAAHNLVAGGAITLEGTTNYDGTYMILEVPTTTTLIVESVYIAETLTTTDLFKLTLAPGQAFEFNGFRLHLNAASATTENLTITLDGGAGTDIFDTEIYSKDMNGVQNIIWMPEDGPIPFGKDDELDFAWANSNTKTYGVEALWRRI
;
A
#
# COMPACT_ATOMS: atom_id res chain seq x y z
N MET A 1 5.27 -21.39 23.77
CA MET A 1 4.34 -20.53 23.01
C MET A 1 4.50 -20.90 21.55
N LYS A 2 3.42 -21.11 20.79
CA LYS A 2 3.53 -21.25 19.33
C LYS A 2 3.72 -19.84 18.78
N GLU A 3 4.82 -19.59 18.08
CA GLU A 3 4.99 -18.37 17.30
C GLU A 3 3.84 -18.29 16.29
N GLN A 4 3.06 -17.21 16.36
CA GLN A 4 2.04 -16.94 15.35
C GLN A 4 2.77 -16.63 14.03
N PRO A 5 2.35 -17.20 12.89
CA PRO A 5 2.99 -16.94 11.61
C PRO A 5 2.82 -15.46 11.23
N TRP A 6 3.81 -14.89 10.56
CA TRP A 6 3.78 -13.51 10.05
C TRP A 6 2.61 -13.28 9.09
N ASN A 7 1.93 -12.15 9.23
CA ASN A 7 1.02 -11.65 8.20
C ASN A 7 1.86 -11.09 7.05
N VAL A 8 1.39 -11.31 5.83
CA VAL A 8 2.01 -10.81 4.61
C VAL A 8 1.03 -9.89 3.92
N LEU A 9 1.43 -8.63 3.68
CA LEU A 9 0.66 -7.69 2.88
C LEU A 9 1.37 -7.43 1.55
N PRO A 10 0.85 -7.93 0.41
CA PRO A 10 1.48 -7.77 -0.88
C PRO A 10 1.09 -6.44 -1.53
N PHE A 11 2.06 -5.63 -1.89
CA PHE A 11 1.93 -4.42 -2.70
C PHE A 11 2.46 -4.70 -4.10
N ARG A 12 1.71 -4.34 -5.14
CA ARG A 12 2.08 -4.64 -6.53
C ARG A 12 1.71 -3.51 -7.48
N GLY A 13 2.58 -3.26 -8.44
CA GLY A 13 2.32 -2.23 -9.43
C GLY A 13 3.44 -2.04 -10.44
N THR A 14 3.40 -0.88 -11.08
CA THR A 14 4.38 -0.38 -12.04
C THR A 14 4.64 1.10 -11.79
N GLY A 15 5.80 1.62 -12.23
CA GLY A 15 6.07 3.06 -12.12
C GLY A 15 6.21 3.57 -10.67
N SER A 16 6.21 4.90 -10.52
CA SER A 16 6.44 5.60 -9.25
C SER A 16 5.50 5.17 -8.15
N TRP A 17 6.02 4.89 -6.96
CA TRP A 17 5.24 4.60 -5.76
C TRP A 17 4.88 5.87 -5.02
N ASP A 18 5.76 6.87 -5.05
CA ASP A 18 5.56 8.16 -4.35
C ASP A 18 4.29 8.88 -4.84
N GLY A 19 4.02 8.77 -6.15
CA GLY A 19 2.75 9.22 -6.70
C GLY A 19 1.55 8.37 -6.28
N ILE A 20 1.74 7.08 -5.98
CA ILE A 20 0.70 6.10 -5.62
C ILE A 20 0.33 6.20 -4.14
N THR A 21 1.28 6.57 -3.27
CA THR A 21 1.08 6.64 -1.81
C THR A 21 -0.02 7.63 -1.43
N HIS A 22 -0.30 8.66 -2.23
CA HIS A 22 -1.41 9.59 -1.97
C HIS A 22 -2.16 9.92 -3.27
N LYS A 23 -2.99 8.99 -3.77
CA LYS A 23 -3.91 9.28 -4.88
C LYS A 23 -5.30 9.62 -4.38
N SER A 24 -5.84 10.78 -4.81
CA SER A 24 -7.22 11.14 -4.53
C SER A 24 -8.21 10.16 -5.14
N ALA A 25 -9.10 9.60 -4.32
CA ALA A 25 -10.30 8.91 -4.75
C ALA A 25 -11.39 9.92 -5.13
N THR A 26 -12.34 9.51 -5.98
CA THR A 26 -13.30 10.46 -6.60
C THR A 26 -14.71 9.92 -6.72
N ALA A 27 -14.89 8.60 -6.71
CA ALA A 27 -16.22 7.99 -6.76
C ALA A 27 -16.18 6.53 -6.32
N VAL A 28 -17.30 6.11 -5.72
CA VAL A 28 -17.62 4.71 -5.41
C VAL A 28 -18.90 4.33 -6.13
N ILE A 29 -18.88 3.21 -6.87
CA ILE A 29 -20.09 2.64 -7.45
C ILE A 29 -20.16 1.14 -7.17
N ASP A 30 -21.38 0.64 -6.99
CA ASP A 30 -21.65 -0.78 -7.07
C ASP A 30 -21.38 -1.23 -8.51
N ASN A 31 -20.48 -2.19 -8.69
CA ASN A 31 -20.29 -2.83 -9.97
C ASN A 31 -21.24 -4.03 -10.11
N GLY A 32 -22.49 -3.86 -9.66
CA GLY A 32 -23.53 -4.88 -9.63
C GLY A 32 -23.45 -5.73 -10.89
N VAL A 33 -23.16 -7.02 -10.68
CA VAL A 33 -22.90 -8.08 -11.67
C VAL A 33 -21.42 -8.22 -12.12
N VAL A 34 -20.53 -8.61 -11.20
CA VAL A 34 -19.60 -9.72 -11.52
C VAL A 34 -20.23 -10.99 -10.94
N PRO A 35 -20.61 -12.00 -11.75
CA PRO A 35 -21.35 -13.19 -11.28
C PRO A 35 -20.69 -13.99 -10.15
N TYR A 36 -19.47 -13.66 -9.74
CA TYR A 36 -18.66 -14.41 -8.80
C TYR A 36 -18.29 -13.65 -7.51
N TRP A 37 -18.66 -12.37 -7.35
CA TRP A 37 -18.31 -11.58 -6.15
C TRP A 37 -19.45 -10.65 -5.71
N PRO A 38 -20.39 -11.11 -4.86
CA PRO A 38 -21.49 -10.29 -4.35
C PRO A 38 -21.04 -9.15 -3.41
N HIS A 39 -19.76 -9.04 -3.09
CA HIS A 39 -19.17 -8.00 -2.24
C HIS A 39 -17.97 -7.36 -2.95
N SER A 40 -18.23 -6.59 -3.99
CA SER A 40 -17.17 -5.82 -4.66
C SER A 40 -17.56 -4.38 -4.89
N VAL A 41 -16.57 -3.50 -4.80
CA VAL A 41 -16.76 -2.06 -4.95
C VAL A 41 -15.77 -1.55 -5.99
N ARG A 42 -16.26 -0.76 -6.96
CA ARG A 42 -15.38 -0.03 -7.88
C ARG A 42 -15.03 1.32 -7.30
N LEU A 43 -13.73 1.59 -7.25
CA LEU A 43 -13.16 2.85 -6.80
C LEU A 43 -12.50 3.56 -7.98
N THR A 44 -12.68 4.87 -8.07
CA THR A 44 -12.11 5.71 -9.14
C THR A 44 -11.09 6.68 -8.56
N THR A 45 -9.90 6.71 -9.15
CA THR A 45 -8.81 7.63 -8.81
C THR A 45 -8.81 8.85 -9.74
N ALA A 46 -8.38 10.00 -9.23
CA ALA A 46 -8.27 11.23 -10.04
C ALA A 46 -7.16 11.18 -11.11
N ALA A 47 -6.19 10.27 -10.95
CA ALA A 47 -5.05 10.11 -11.84
C ALA A 47 -4.67 8.63 -11.99
N ALA A 48 -3.83 8.31 -12.97
CA ALA A 48 -3.37 6.95 -13.19
C ALA A 48 -2.69 6.38 -11.93
N HIS A 49 -3.12 5.19 -11.49
CA HIS A 49 -2.68 4.61 -10.21
C HIS A 49 -1.55 3.58 -10.38
N ASN A 50 -1.33 3.01 -11.55
CA ASN A 50 -0.27 2.02 -11.86
C ASN A 50 -0.22 0.74 -10.97
N LEU A 51 -1.15 0.59 -10.04
CA LEU A 51 -1.44 -0.66 -9.30
C LEU A 51 -1.93 -1.79 -10.21
N VAL A 52 -1.80 -3.02 -9.74
CA VAL A 52 -2.26 -4.23 -10.42
C VAL A 52 -3.11 -5.12 -9.50
N ALA A 53 -3.93 -6.01 -10.08
CA ALA A 53 -4.71 -6.99 -9.33
C ALA A 53 -3.81 -7.90 -8.48
N GLY A 54 -4.31 -8.29 -7.29
CA GLY A 54 -3.60 -9.06 -6.29
C GLY A 54 -2.58 -8.28 -5.47
N GLY A 55 -2.49 -6.96 -5.65
CA GLY A 55 -1.87 -6.05 -4.67
C GLY A 55 -2.88 -5.55 -3.64
N ALA A 56 -2.39 -4.98 -2.54
CA ALA A 56 -3.18 -4.31 -1.53
C ALA A 56 -3.07 -2.79 -1.64
N ILE A 57 -4.07 -2.10 -1.10
CA ILE A 57 -4.12 -0.66 -0.88
C ILE A 57 -4.71 -0.37 0.49
N THR A 58 -4.38 0.78 1.05
CA THR A 58 -5.12 1.36 2.19
C THR A 58 -5.94 2.55 1.69
N LEU A 59 -7.19 2.61 2.10
CA LEU A 59 -8.12 3.71 1.91
C LEU A 59 -8.29 4.47 3.21
N GLU A 60 -8.25 5.79 3.13
CA GLU A 60 -8.40 6.66 4.29
C GLU A 60 -9.15 7.95 3.95
N GLY A 61 -9.77 8.52 4.98
CA GLY A 61 -10.52 9.77 4.89
C GLY A 61 -11.97 9.60 4.42
N THR A 62 -12.42 8.36 4.27
CA THR A 62 -13.78 8.01 3.84
C THR A 62 -14.68 7.72 5.04
N THR A 63 -15.99 7.71 4.82
CA THR A 63 -16.98 7.38 5.85
C THR A 63 -17.14 5.87 6.01
N ASN A 64 -17.16 5.11 4.91
CA ASN A 64 -17.54 3.69 4.93
C ASN A 64 -16.43 2.73 4.47
N TYR A 65 -15.32 3.25 3.93
CA TYR A 65 -14.34 2.46 3.22
C TYR A 65 -12.93 2.57 3.80
N ASP A 66 -12.74 3.14 4.98
CA ASP A 66 -11.43 3.22 5.59
C ASP A 66 -10.89 1.82 5.92
N GLY A 67 -9.61 1.58 5.62
CA GLY A 67 -8.91 0.33 5.90
C GLY A 67 -8.11 -0.22 4.71
N THR A 68 -7.53 -1.40 4.91
CA THR A 68 -6.71 -2.08 3.91
C THR A 68 -7.51 -3.12 3.11
N TYR A 69 -7.42 -3.06 1.78
CA TYR A 69 -8.17 -3.90 0.85
C TYR A 69 -7.26 -4.57 -0.18
N MET A 70 -7.62 -5.78 -0.57
CA MET A 70 -7.04 -6.44 -1.75
C MET A 70 -7.71 -5.93 -3.03
N ILE A 71 -6.89 -5.60 -4.03
CA ILE A 71 -7.34 -5.27 -5.38
C ILE A 71 -7.70 -6.57 -6.09
N LEU A 72 -8.98 -6.73 -6.43
CA LEU A 72 -9.50 -7.85 -7.20
C LEU A 72 -9.21 -7.66 -8.69
N GLU A 73 -9.49 -6.47 -9.22
CA GLU A 73 -9.33 -6.16 -10.64
C GLU A 73 -8.89 -4.71 -10.85
N VAL A 74 -8.26 -4.45 -11.99
CA VAL A 74 -7.88 -3.11 -12.46
C VAL A 74 -8.49 -2.91 -13.86
N PRO A 75 -9.74 -2.45 -13.97
CA PRO A 75 -10.41 -2.32 -15.27
C PRO A 75 -9.79 -1.25 -16.17
N THR A 76 -9.29 -0.15 -15.59
CA THR A 76 -8.64 0.95 -16.31
C THR A 76 -7.44 1.46 -15.52
N THR A 77 -6.68 2.41 -16.07
CA THR A 77 -5.58 3.05 -15.33
C THR A 77 -6.04 3.92 -14.16
N THR A 78 -7.34 4.23 -14.07
CA THR A 78 -7.93 5.09 -13.04
C THR A 78 -9.07 4.42 -12.26
N THR A 79 -9.28 3.13 -12.44
CA THR A 79 -10.31 2.38 -11.71
C THR A 79 -9.78 1.06 -11.24
N LEU A 80 -10.18 0.70 -10.03
CA LEU A 80 -9.86 -0.57 -9.39
C LEU A 80 -11.09 -1.13 -8.71
N ILE A 81 -11.13 -2.45 -8.53
CA ILE A 81 -12.19 -3.16 -7.83
C ILE A 81 -11.60 -3.81 -6.59
N VAL A 82 -12.23 -3.61 -5.43
CA VAL A 82 -11.84 -4.21 -4.14
C VAL A 82 -12.94 -5.09 -3.58
N GLU A 83 -12.58 -6.01 -2.69
CA GLU A 83 -13.55 -6.80 -1.92
C GLU A 83 -14.12 -5.97 -0.78
N SER A 84 -15.37 -5.51 -0.93
CA SER A 84 -16.10 -4.79 0.11
C SER A 84 -17.61 -4.84 -0.15
N VAL A 85 -18.42 -4.67 0.88
CA VAL A 85 -19.86 -4.51 0.73
C VAL A 85 -20.14 -3.09 0.26
N TYR A 86 -20.89 -2.93 -0.83
CA TYR A 86 -21.26 -1.61 -1.29
C TYR A 86 -22.19 -0.91 -0.30
N ILE A 87 -21.71 0.23 0.21
CA ILE A 87 -22.47 1.24 0.93
C ILE A 87 -22.34 2.54 0.13
N ALA A 88 -23.47 3.11 -0.27
CA ALA A 88 -23.46 4.32 -1.10
C ALA A 88 -22.74 5.47 -0.36
N GLU A 89 -21.70 6.00 -1.00
CA GLU A 89 -20.94 7.16 -0.53
C GLU A 89 -20.41 7.94 -1.73
N THR A 90 -20.33 9.25 -1.58
CA THR A 90 -19.60 10.10 -2.54
C THR A 90 -18.24 10.41 -1.94
N LEU A 91 -17.19 9.92 -2.57
CA LEU A 91 -15.83 10.25 -2.19
C LEU A 91 -15.49 11.68 -2.58
N THR A 92 -14.60 12.29 -1.81
CA THR A 92 -14.07 13.63 -2.04
C THR A 92 -12.65 13.54 -2.59
N THR A 93 -12.13 14.62 -3.18
CA THR A 93 -10.75 14.65 -3.69
C THR A 93 -9.68 14.60 -2.59
N THR A 94 -10.06 14.64 -1.31
CA THR A 94 -9.14 14.49 -0.18
C THR A 94 -9.04 13.06 0.34
N ASP A 95 -9.88 12.13 -0.15
CA ASP A 95 -9.83 10.73 0.23
C ASP A 95 -8.66 10.07 -0.51
N LEU A 96 -7.81 9.30 0.18
CA LEU A 96 -6.53 8.86 -0.39
C LEU A 96 -6.47 7.34 -0.55
N PHE A 97 -5.86 6.90 -1.65
CA PHE A 97 -5.27 5.58 -1.79
C PHE A 97 -3.80 5.64 -1.39
N LYS A 98 -3.39 4.71 -0.51
CA LYS A 98 -2.02 4.60 -0.02
C LYS A 98 -1.38 3.24 -0.28
N LEU A 99 -0.06 3.26 -0.55
CA LEU A 99 0.81 2.08 -0.61
C LEU A 99 1.46 1.86 0.75
N THR A 100 0.60 1.67 1.75
CA THR A 100 0.94 1.81 3.16
C THR A 100 0.35 0.65 3.94
N LEU A 101 1.09 0.14 4.91
CA LEU A 101 0.54 -0.77 5.92
C LEU A 101 0.01 0.06 7.09
N ALA A 102 -1.31 0.17 7.18
CA ALA A 102 -2.03 0.85 8.25
C ALA A 102 -3.24 -0.01 8.68
N PRO A 103 -3.01 -1.08 9.47
CA PRO A 103 -4.05 -2.07 9.77
C PRO A 103 -5.11 -1.59 10.77
N GLY A 104 -5.14 -0.30 11.12
CA GLY A 104 -6.09 0.33 12.06
C GLY A 104 -5.99 -0.18 13.50
N GLN A 105 -4.88 -0.81 13.85
CA GLN A 105 -4.59 -1.40 15.16
C GLN A 105 -3.07 -1.46 15.37
N ALA A 106 -2.63 -1.56 16.62
CA ALA A 106 -1.21 -1.68 16.91
C ALA A 106 -0.61 -2.92 16.22
N PHE A 107 0.59 -2.77 15.67
CA PHE A 107 1.28 -3.83 14.94
C PHE A 107 2.78 -3.75 15.14
N GLU A 108 3.47 -4.82 14.78
CA GLU A 108 4.93 -4.84 14.66
C GLU A 108 5.30 -5.09 13.20
N PHE A 109 6.26 -4.33 12.70
CA PHE A 109 6.89 -4.53 11.41
C PHE A 109 8.14 -5.39 11.55
N ASN A 110 8.23 -6.43 10.73
CA ASN A 110 9.29 -7.44 10.80
C ASN A 110 10.26 -7.39 9.63
N GLY A 111 9.96 -6.57 8.63
CA GLY A 111 10.75 -6.43 7.43
C GLY A 111 9.93 -6.58 6.17
N PHE A 112 10.60 -6.56 5.03
CA PHE A 112 9.95 -6.65 3.74
C PHE A 112 10.76 -7.44 2.74
N ARG A 113 10.08 -7.84 1.67
CA ARG A 113 10.68 -8.45 0.48
C ARG A 113 10.29 -7.62 -0.73
N LEU A 114 11.24 -7.33 -1.60
CA LEU A 114 11.02 -6.66 -2.87
C LEU A 114 11.59 -7.54 -4.00
N HIS A 115 10.83 -7.62 -5.09
CA HIS A 115 11.28 -8.13 -6.37
C HIS A 115 10.89 -7.17 -7.50
N LEU A 116 11.84 -6.91 -8.41
CA LEU A 116 11.63 -6.19 -9.66
C LEU A 116 11.75 -7.14 -10.86
N ASN A 117 10.94 -6.89 -11.89
CA ASN A 117 11.00 -7.65 -13.15
C ASN A 117 12.36 -7.53 -13.88
N ALA A 118 13.13 -6.48 -13.61
CA ALA A 118 14.50 -6.29 -14.03
C ALA A 118 15.21 -5.35 -13.03
N ALA A 119 16.53 -5.44 -12.93
CA ALA A 119 17.30 -4.51 -12.11
C ALA A 119 17.01 -3.04 -12.48
N SER A 120 16.87 -2.18 -11.47
CA SER A 120 16.73 -0.75 -11.69
C SER A 120 18.03 -0.19 -12.28
N ALA A 121 17.90 0.75 -13.21
CA ALA A 121 19.02 1.41 -13.90
C ALA A 121 19.10 2.91 -13.53
N THR A 122 18.41 3.33 -12.47
CA THR A 122 18.36 4.72 -12.00
C THR A 122 18.83 4.82 -10.56
N THR A 123 19.52 5.92 -10.25
CA THR A 123 19.93 6.29 -8.89
C THR A 123 18.81 7.05 -8.22
N GLU A 124 17.99 6.31 -7.47
CA GLU A 124 16.84 6.80 -6.72
C GLU A 124 16.69 5.90 -5.48
N ASN A 125 16.38 6.49 -4.33
CA ASN A 125 16.24 5.71 -3.11
C ASN A 125 14.84 5.08 -3.02
N LEU A 126 14.80 3.81 -2.64
CA LEU A 126 13.66 3.24 -1.95
C LEU A 126 13.75 3.68 -0.50
N THR A 127 12.68 4.28 0.02
CA THR A 127 12.53 4.66 1.42
C THR A 127 11.37 3.90 2.04
N ILE A 128 11.52 3.57 3.32
CA ILE A 128 10.43 3.10 4.17
C ILE A 128 10.42 4.00 5.39
N THR A 129 9.26 4.58 5.66
CA THR A 129 9.06 5.51 6.76
C THR A 129 8.01 4.96 7.71
N LEU A 130 8.29 5.10 9.00
CA LEU A 130 7.23 5.18 10.00
C LEU A 130 6.67 6.59 9.91
N ASP A 131 5.38 6.70 9.60
CA ASP A 131 4.61 7.94 9.65
C ASP A 131 3.77 7.89 10.94
N GLY A 132 3.98 8.87 11.82
CA GLY A 132 3.40 8.89 13.15
C GLY A 132 1.99 9.48 13.15
N GLY A 133 0.99 8.71 13.59
CA GLY A 133 -0.43 9.10 13.55
C GLY A 133 -0.86 10.30 14.41
N ALA A 134 0.09 10.97 15.08
CA ALA A 134 -0.14 12.07 16.00
C ALA A 134 -0.36 13.45 15.32
N GLY A 135 -0.63 13.48 14.02
CA GLY A 135 -1.24 14.64 13.35
C GLY A 135 -0.30 15.79 12.97
N THR A 136 1.01 15.56 12.98
CA THR A 136 2.03 16.34 12.27
C THR A 136 3.29 15.49 12.25
N ASP A 137 4.00 15.49 11.12
CA ASP A 137 5.22 14.76 10.69
C ASP A 137 6.41 14.71 11.69
N ILE A 138 6.21 15.12 12.94
CA ILE A 138 7.23 15.30 13.98
C ILE A 138 7.84 13.96 14.41
N PHE A 139 7.10 12.86 14.28
CA PHE A 139 7.58 11.52 14.63
C PHE A 139 7.93 10.66 13.41
N ASP A 140 7.91 11.24 12.22
CA ASP A 140 8.18 10.50 11.00
C ASP A 140 9.66 10.10 10.97
N THR A 141 9.89 8.80 10.82
CA THR A 141 11.21 8.22 10.92
C THR A 141 11.48 7.37 9.69
N GLU A 142 12.51 7.72 8.92
CA GLU A 142 13.05 6.85 7.89
C GLU A 142 13.71 5.64 8.55
N ILE A 143 13.10 4.47 8.42
CA ILE A 143 13.60 3.21 8.99
C ILE A 143 14.45 2.41 8.00
N TYR A 144 14.34 2.72 6.70
CA TYR A 144 15.13 2.10 5.65
C TYR A 144 15.32 3.05 4.48
N SER A 145 16.55 3.14 3.96
CA SER A 145 16.88 3.87 2.75
C SER A 145 17.89 3.09 1.93
N LYS A 146 17.64 2.90 0.63
CA LYS A 146 18.54 2.20 -0.27
C LYS A 146 18.51 2.76 -1.68
N ASP A 147 19.68 3.14 -2.19
CA ASP A 147 19.86 3.41 -3.62
C ASP A 147 19.54 2.15 -4.43
N MET A 148 18.57 2.29 -5.33
CA MET A 148 18.05 1.21 -6.16
C MET A 148 18.89 0.96 -7.42
N ASN A 149 19.92 1.74 -7.73
CA ASN A 149 20.73 1.51 -8.92
C ASN A 149 21.38 0.11 -8.93
N GLY A 150 21.08 -0.68 -9.95
CA GLY A 150 21.51 -2.08 -10.09
C GLY A 150 20.79 -3.08 -9.18
N VAL A 151 19.84 -2.63 -8.36
CA VAL A 151 19.10 -3.50 -7.43
C VAL A 151 17.90 -4.13 -8.14
N GLN A 152 17.70 -5.43 -7.92
CA GLN A 152 16.53 -6.17 -8.40
C GLN A 152 15.73 -6.82 -7.27
N ASN A 153 16.42 -7.28 -6.22
CA ASN A 153 15.81 -7.99 -5.12
C ASN A 153 16.29 -7.40 -3.80
N ILE A 154 15.39 -7.26 -2.84
CA ILE A 154 15.72 -6.90 -1.47
C ILE A 154 14.99 -7.86 -0.54
N ILE A 155 15.71 -8.36 0.45
CA ILE A 155 15.12 -8.96 1.64
C ILE A 155 15.75 -8.21 2.80
N TRP A 156 14.92 -7.54 3.59
CA TRP A 156 15.40 -6.77 4.73
C TRP A 156 14.55 -7.09 5.95
N MET A 157 15.23 -7.18 7.09
CA MET A 157 14.65 -7.34 8.43
C MET A 157 15.41 -6.37 9.35
N PRO A 158 14.76 -5.71 10.31
CA PRO A 158 15.46 -4.83 11.24
C PRO A 158 16.38 -5.64 12.16
N GLU A 159 17.61 -5.16 12.33
CA GLU A 159 18.67 -5.87 13.06
C GLU A 159 18.38 -5.96 14.57
N ASP A 160 17.74 -4.93 15.12
CA ASP A 160 17.40 -4.83 16.55
C ASP A 160 16.07 -5.52 16.92
N GLY A 161 15.44 -6.19 15.95
CA GLY A 161 14.16 -6.88 16.12
C GLY A 161 12.95 -6.12 15.55
N PRO A 162 11.73 -6.63 15.78
CA PRO A 162 10.51 -6.03 15.22
C PRO A 162 10.34 -4.58 15.66
N ILE A 163 9.94 -3.71 14.74
CA ILE A 163 9.68 -2.29 15.02
C ILE A 163 8.20 -2.16 15.40
N PRO A 164 7.86 -1.68 16.62
CA PRO A 164 6.48 -1.49 17.02
C PRO A 164 5.89 -0.23 16.39
N PHE A 165 4.61 -0.34 16.02
CA PHE A 165 3.76 0.72 15.50
C PHE A 165 2.52 0.84 16.39
N GLY A 166 2.17 2.07 16.74
CA GLY A 166 0.92 2.42 17.39
C GLY A 166 -0.29 2.11 16.50
N LYS A 167 -1.48 2.25 17.07
CA LYS A 167 -2.73 2.01 16.33
C LYS A 167 -2.90 2.93 15.13
N ASP A 168 -2.44 4.17 15.29
CA ASP A 168 -2.63 5.24 14.31
C ASP A 168 -1.36 5.46 13.48
N ASP A 169 -0.28 4.71 13.73
CA ASP A 169 0.96 4.81 12.95
C ASP A 169 0.84 4.06 11.62
N GLU A 170 1.55 4.57 10.62
CA GLU A 170 1.54 4.10 9.24
C GLU A 170 2.96 3.69 8.81
N LEU A 171 3.05 2.62 8.01
CA LEU A 171 4.31 2.20 7.39
C LEU A 171 4.23 2.45 5.89
N ASP A 172 4.92 3.49 5.43
CA ASP A 172 4.91 3.91 4.03
C ASP A 172 6.07 3.33 3.25
N PHE A 173 5.79 2.97 2.00
CA PHE A 173 6.79 2.60 1.01
C PHE A 173 6.83 3.66 -0.08
N ALA A 174 8.00 4.27 -0.30
CA ALA A 174 8.18 5.26 -1.35
C ALA A 174 9.42 4.96 -2.21
N TRP A 175 9.22 5.03 -3.53
CA TRP A 175 10.28 4.95 -4.53
C TRP A 175 9.82 5.62 -5.83
N ALA A 176 10.64 6.52 -6.36
CA ALA A 176 10.30 7.26 -7.58
C ALA A 176 10.13 6.35 -8.81
N ASN A 177 10.86 5.23 -8.90
CA ASN A 177 10.77 4.23 -9.97
C ASN A 177 10.64 4.86 -11.38
N SER A 178 11.47 5.86 -11.69
CA SER A 178 11.34 6.63 -12.94
C SER A 178 11.60 5.80 -14.19
N ASN A 179 12.28 4.66 -14.04
CA ASN A 179 12.51 3.66 -15.09
C ASN A 179 11.42 2.59 -15.20
N THR A 180 10.27 2.81 -14.55
CA THR A 180 8.99 2.09 -14.71
C THR A 180 9.05 0.58 -14.51
N LYS A 181 9.85 0.09 -13.55
CA LYS A 181 9.88 -1.33 -13.22
C LYS A 181 8.53 -1.82 -12.71
N THR A 182 8.19 -3.05 -13.09
CA THR A 182 7.13 -3.81 -12.42
C THR A 182 7.69 -4.35 -11.12
N TYR A 183 6.95 -4.19 -10.04
CA TYR A 183 7.40 -4.55 -8.70
C TYR A 183 6.38 -5.41 -7.96
N GLY A 184 6.90 -6.25 -7.07
CA GLY A 184 6.16 -6.85 -5.98
C GLY A 184 6.89 -6.59 -4.67
N VAL A 185 6.22 -5.98 -3.72
CA VAL A 185 6.68 -5.79 -2.34
C VAL A 185 5.78 -6.58 -1.42
N GLU A 186 6.35 -7.15 -0.37
CA GLU A 186 5.61 -7.82 0.68
C GLU A 186 6.07 -7.27 2.02
N ALA A 187 5.17 -6.60 2.75
CA ALA A 187 5.41 -6.24 4.15
C ALA A 187 5.15 -7.47 5.04
N LEU A 188 6.10 -7.78 5.91
CA LEU A 188 5.99 -8.81 6.94
C LEU A 188 5.66 -8.13 8.25
N TRP A 189 4.53 -8.48 8.86
CA TRP A 189 4.06 -7.83 10.07
C TRP A 189 3.23 -8.77 10.94
N ARG A 190 2.92 -8.34 12.16
CA ARG A 190 1.93 -9.01 13.02
C ARG A 190 1.18 -8.01 13.89
N ARG A 191 -0.01 -8.40 14.34
CA ARG A 191 -0.78 -7.66 15.33
C ARG A 191 -0.18 -7.84 16.72
N ILE A 192 -0.25 -6.81 17.57
CA ILE A 192 0.16 -6.85 18.98
C ILE A 192 -0.95 -6.39 19.92
#